data_AF-A0A6L7IFW9-F1
#
_entry.id   AF-A0A6L7IFW9-F1
#
_cell.length_a   1.000
_cell.length_b   1.000
_cell.length_c   1.000
_cell.angle_alpha   90.00
_cell.angle_beta   90.00
_cell.angle_gamma   90.00
#
_symmetry.space_group_name_H-M   'P 1'
#
loop_
_entity.id
_entity.type
_entity.pdbx_description
1 polymer ?
#
loop_
_entity_poly.entity_id
_entity_poly.type
_entity_poly.pdbx_seq_one_letter_code
_entity_poly.pdbx_strand_id
1 'polypeptide(L)'
;MLEEAKEYSKELLEDTKEVVLERFFSPMYFYFILSWIIYNWTFIYSFLFVESKELKKLKVDYLLSFYPVNSFSNIALNVWYVFLGPAISTFLFIWCFSILSELSYKRFEQYKTNKRTIKRLLDYEEKVKIAKEEREIRDQESDLPTIIYNDNKDFNEWLDSSQENVMVGSLSYSPSEVLYNTDYQSYKEALEEYNNQVKQEENNDQEN
;
A
#
# COMPACT_ATOMS: atom_id res chain seq x y z
N MET A 1 10.96 -22.74 -51.10
CA MET A 1 11.40 -24.10 -50.70
C MET A 1 11.80 -24.17 -49.22
N LEU A 2 12.98 -23.68 -48.80
CA LEU A 2 13.40 -23.74 -47.38
C LEU A 2 12.65 -22.73 -46.48
N GLU A 3 12.35 -21.54 -47.00
CA GLU A 3 11.58 -20.52 -46.26
C GLU A 3 10.11 -20.92 -46.09
N GLU A 4 9.46 -21.40 -47.16
CA GLU A 4 8.09 -21.94 -47.11
C GLU A 4 7.97 -23.13 -46.15
N ALA A 5 8.95 -24.05 -46.12
CA ALA A 5 8.94 -25.17 -45.18
C ALA A 5 9.08 -24.69 -43.72
N LYS A 6 9.85 -23.62 -43.48
CA LYS A 6 10.02 -23.03 -42.15
C LYS A 6 8.76 -22.29 -41.71
N GLU A 7 8.12 -21.57 -42.62
CA GLU A 7 6.87 -20.85 -42.38
C GLU A 7 5.72 -21.83 -42.08
N TYR A 8 5.58 -22.87 -42.89
CA TYR A 8 4.62 -23.96 -42.66
C TYR A 8 4.87 -24.71 -41.35
N SER A 9 6.13 -24.96 -40.99
CA SER A 9 6.46 -25.59 -39.69
C SER A 9 6.11 -24.70 -38.49
N LYS A 10 6.21 -23.38 -38.67
CA LYS A 10 5.90 -22.39 -37.63
C LYS A 10 4.39 -22.25 -37.44
N GLU A 11 3.64 -22.21 -38.54
CA GLU A 11 2.18 -22.21 -38.55
C GLU A 11 1.62 -23.48 -37.90
N LEU A 12 2.15 -24.67 -38.26
CA LEU A 12 1.79 -25.92 -37.60
C LEU A 12 2.14 -25.94 -36.10
N LEU A 13 3.26 -25.33 -35.69
CA LEU A 13 3.64 -25.22 -34.28
C LEU A 13 2.71 -24.27 -33.51
N GLU A 14 2.27 -23.18 -34.13
CA GLU A 14 1.34 -22.23 -33.53
C GLU A 14 -0.06 -22.86 -33.41
N ASP A 15 -0.56 -23.52 -34.45
CA ASP A 15 -1.85 -24.23 -34.44
C ASP A 15 -1.87 -25.39 -33.44
N THR A 16 -0.81 -26.21 -33.42
CA THR A 16 -0.72 -27.31 -32.46
C THR A 16 -0.58 -26.81 -31.04
N LYS A 17 0.17 -25.72 -30.82
CA LYS A 17 0.27 -25.07 -29.52
C LYS A 17 -1.08 -24.52 -29.09
N GLU A 18 -1.82 -23.85 -29.96
CA GLU A 18 -3.14 -23.30 -29.63
C GLU A 18 -4.14 -24.41 -29.30
N VAL A 19 -4.22 -25.46 -30.11
CA VAL A 19 -5.09 -26.63 -29.86
C VAL A 19 -4.69 -27.39 -28.60
N VAL A 20 -3.40 -27.56 -28.35
CA VAL A 20 -2.89 -28.18 -27.12
C VAL A 20 -3.18 -27.28 -25.93
N LEU A 21 -3.00 -25.96 -26.03
CA LEU A 21 -3.31 -25.04 -24.95
C LEU A 21 -4.81 -25.05 -24.63
N GLU A 22 -5.67 -24.95 -25.64
CA GLU A 22 -7.12 -24.93 -25.49
C GLU A 22 -7.66 -26.25 -24.90
N ARG A 23 -7.07 -27.40 -25.28
CA ARG A 23 -7.50 -28.73 -24.80
C ARG A 23 -6.86 -29.17 -23.49
N PHE A 24 -5.57 -28.90 -23.25
CA PHE A 24 -4.89 -29.26 -22.00
C PHE A 24 -5.17 -28.27 -20.85
N PHE A 25 -5.40 -26.98 -21.16
CA PHE A 25 -5.74 -25.97 -20.15
C PHE A 25 -7.24 -25.70 -20.04
N SER A 26 -8.09 -26.52 -20.67
CA SER A 26 -9.47 -26.62 -20.20
C SER A 26 -9.43 -27.04 -18.73
N PRO A 27 -10.05 -26.27 -17.81
CA PRO A 27 -9.91 -26.46 -16.37
C PRO A 27 -10.16 -27.92 -15.95
N MET A 28 -11.14 -28.58 -16.57
CA MET A 28 -11.50 -29.97 -16.28
C MET A 28 -10.36 -30.97 -16.57
N TYR A 29 -9.71 -30.89 -17.73
CA TYR A 29 -8.64 -31.83 -18.09
C TYR A 29 -7.38 -31.58 -17.27
N PHE A 30 -7.07 -30.32 -16.98
CA PHE A 30 -5.95 -29.97 -16.12
C PHE A 30 -6.09 -30.57 -14.72
N TYR A 31 -7.25 -30.35 -14.07
CA TYR A 31 -7.52 -30.94 -12.75
C TYR A 31 -7.54 -32.47 -12.82
N PHE A 32 -8.06 -33.05 -13.90
CA PHE A 32 -8.07 -34.50 -14.12
C PHE A 32 -6.67 -35.10 -14.20
N ILE A 33 -5.80 -34.53 -15.03
CA ILE A 33 -4.42 -34.98 -15.15
C ILE A 33 -3.70 -34.84 -13.80
N LEU A 34 -3.89 -33.72 -13.10
CA LEU A 34 -3.28 -33.51 -11.78
C LEU A 34 -3.75 -34.53 -10.75
N SER A 35 -5.06 -34.76 -10.66
CA SER A 35 -5.64 -35.77 -9.76
C SER A 35 -5.18 -37.18 -10.13
N TRP A 36 -5.09 -37.48 -11.43
CA TRP A 36 -4.61 -38.77 -11.92
C TRP A 36 -3.15 -39.02 -11.54
N ILE A 37 -2.28 -38.01 -11.66
CA ILE A 37 -0.87 -38.08 -11.23
C ILE A 37 -0.79 -38.30 -9.71
N ILE A 38 -1.62 -37.60 -8.93
CA ILE A 38 -1.65 -37.76 -7.46
C ILE A 38 -2.08 -39.18 -7.07
N TYR A 39 -3.12 -39.72 -7.71
CA TYR A 39 -3.59 -41.08 -7.45
C TYR A 39 -2.56 -42.13 -7.91
N ASN A 40 -1.97 -41.96 -9.09
CA ASN A 40 -1.02 -42.92 -9.67
C ASN A 40 0.44 -42.49 -9.42
N TRP A 41 0.72 -41.86 -8.28
CA TRP A 41 2.03 -41.27 -8.00
C TRP A 41 3.15 -42.30 -7.94
N THR A 42 2.87 -43.53 -7.46
CA THR A 42 3.84 -44.63 -7.42
C THR A 42 4.23 -45.09 -8.81
N PHE A 43 3.27 -45.13 -9.73
CA PHE A 43 3.49 -45.44 -11.15
C PHE A 43 4.36 -44.35 -11.80
N ILE A 44 4.02 -43.07 -11.59
CA ILE A 44 4.76 -41.94 -12.16
C ILE A 44 6.17 -41.84 -11.59
N TYR A 45 6.32 -42.01 -10.28
CA TYR A 45 7.61 -42.04 -9.62
C TYR A 45 8.50 -43.16 -10.19
N SER A 46 7.95 -44.37 -10.29
CA SER A 46 8.66 -45.52 -10.85
C SER A 46 8.99 -45.35 -12.34
N PHE A 47 8.11 -44.69 -13.09
CA PHE A 47 8.32 -44.41 -14.51
C PHE A 47 9.44 -43.40 -14.73
N LEU A 48 9.46 -42.30 -13.98
CA LEU A 48 10.40 -41.19 -14.19
C LEU A 48 11.76 -41.40 -13.51
N PHE A 49 11.78 -41.95 -12.29
CA PHE A 49 12.97 -41.90 -11.43
C PHE A 49 13.64 -43.24 -11.19
N VAL A 50 12.95 -44.36 -11.40
CA VAL A 50 13.55 -45.69 -11.16
C VAL A 50 14.26 -46.18 -12.42
N GLU A 51 15.56 -46.42 -12.29
CA GLU A 51 16.38 -47.01 -13.35
C GLU A 51 16.21 -48.53 -13.41
N SER A 52 16.30 -49.11 -14.61
CA SER A 52 16.12 -50.56 -14.81
C SER A 52 17.15 -51.43 -14.09
N LYS A 53 18.30 -50.86 -13.73
CA LYS A 53 19.40 -51.58 -13.04
C LYS A 53 19.06 -51.91 -11.58
N GLU A 54 18.17 -51.13 -10.96
CA GLU A 54 17.74 -51.35 -9.57
C GLU A 54 16.58 -52.35 -9.47
N LEU A 55 15.95 -52.67 -10.61
CA LEU A 55 14.82 -53.57 -10.68
C LEU A 55 15.27 -55.00 -11.02
N LYS A 56 14.77 -55.97 -10.26
CA LYS A 56 14.97 -57.41 -10.55
C LYS A 56 14.24 -57.89 -11.82
N LYS A 57 13.34 -57.07 -12.37
CA LYS A 57 12.52 -57.35 -13.55
C LYS A 57 12.70 -56.25 -14.58
N LEU A 58 12.32 -56.53 -15.84
CA LEU A 58 12.19 -55.49 -16.84
C LEU A 58 11.27 -54.38 -16.31
N LYS A 59 11.66 -53.12 -16.53
CA LYS A 59 10.93 -51.94 -16.04
C LYS A 59 9.45 -51.96 -16.45
N VAL A 60 9.17 -52.45 -17.66
CA VAL A 60 7.80 -52.64 -18.16
C VAL A 60 7.02 -53.65 -17.32
N ASP A 61 7.60 -54.82 -17.01
CA ASP A 61 6.95 -55.84 -16.18
C ASP A 61 6.72 -55.36 -14.74
N TYR A 62 7.65 -54.54 -14.22
CA TYR A 62 7.48 -53.89 -12.93
C TYR A 62 6.31 -52.90 -12.94
N LEU A 63 6.21 -52.07 -13.99
CA LEU A 63 5.10 -51.12 -14.13
C LEU A 63 3.74 -51.82 -14.31
N LEU A 64 3.70 -52.92 -15.06
CA LEU A 64 2.49 -53.73 -15.23
C LEU A 64 2.07 -54.43 -13.94
N SER A 65 3.00 -54.68 -13.01
CA SER A 65 2.67 -55.30 -11.72
C SER A 65 1.80 -54.42 -10.83
N PHE A 66 1.76 -53.10 -11.05
CA PHE A 66 0.85 -52.19 -10.34
C PHE A 66 -0.61 -52.39 -10.71
N TYR A 67 -0.91 -52.98 -11.88
CA TYR A 67 -2.28 -53.18 -12.37
C TYR A 67 -2.49 -54.65 -12.77
N PRO A 68 -2.59 -55.57 -11.81
CA PRO A 68 -2.75 -56.99 -12.11
C PRO A 68 -4.10 -57.27 -12.79
N VAL A 69 -4.08 -57.96 -13.93
CA VAL A 69 -5.26 -58.30 -14.75
C VAL A 69 -5.76 -59.73 -14.52
N ASN A 70 -5.38 -60.34 -13.40
CA ASN A 70 -5.59 -61.78 -13.14
C ASN A 70 -7.06 -62.20 -13.00
N SER A 71 -7.95 -61.27 -12.65
CA SER A 71 -9.37 -61.53 -12.42
C SER A 71 -10.21 -60.34 -12.86
N PHE A 72 -11.46 -60.57 -13.26
CA PHE A 72 -12.40 -59.50 -13.63
C PHE A 72 -12.57 -58.46 -12.51
N SER A 73 -12.64 -58.89 -11.25
CA SER A 73 -12.70 -57.97 -10.10
C SER A 73 -11.46 -57.08 -9.98
N ASN A 74 -10.27 -57.59 -10.30
CA ASN A 74 -9.04 -56.78 -10.29
C ASN A 74 -9.04 -55.78 -11.44
N ILE A 75 -9.55 -56.18 -12.61
CA ILE A 75 -9.74 -55.27 -13.75
C ILE A 75 -10.71 -54.14 -13.37
N ALA A 76 -11.84 -54.47 -12.74
CA ALA A 76 -12.81 -53.48 -12.28
C ALA A 76 -12.21 -52.53 -11.22
N LEU A 77 -11.44 -53.04 -10.26
CA LEU A 77 -10.72 -52.23 -9.27
C LEU A 77 -9.65 -51.33 -9.91
N ASN A 78 -8.92 -51.83 -10.91
CA ASN A 78 -7.94 -51.04 -11.64
C ASN A 78 -8.62 -49.91 -12.44
N VAL A 79 -9.73 -50.19 -13.13
CA VAL A 79 -10.51 -49.14 -13.82
C VAL A 79 -11.03 -48.11 -12.84
N TRP A 80 -11.49 -48.55 -11.66
CA TRP A 80 -11.90 -47.64 -10.59
C TRP A 80 -10.74 -46.75 -10.15
N TYR A 81 -9.59 -47.34 -9.82
CA TYR A 81 -8.44 -46.59 -9.30
C TYR A 81 -7.78 -45.67 -10.33
N VAL A 82 -7.69 -46.11 -11.59
CA VAL A 82 -7.01 -45.36 -12.67
C VAL A 82 -7.91 -44.27 -13.24
N PHE A 83 -9.22 -44.48 -13.36
CA PHE A 83 -10.10 -43.53 -14.05
C PHE A 83 -11.16 -42.92 -13.13
N LEU A 84 -11.96 -43.74 -12.45
CA LEU A 84 -13.11 -43.23 -11.68
C LEU A 84 -12.70 -42.48 -10.42
N GLY A 85 -11.67 -42.95 -9.70
CA GLY A 85 -11.12 -42.30 -8.51
C GLY A 85 -10.64 -40.89 -8.82
N PRO A 86 -9.71 -40.70 -9.79
CA PRO A 86 -9.31 -39.39 -10.24
C PRO A 86 -10.48 -38.54 -10.74
N ALA A 87 -11.40 -39.08 -11.53
CA ALA A 87 -12.56 -38.33 -12.01
C ALA A 87 -13.45 -37.80 -10.86
N ILE A 88 -13.79 -38.65 -9.88
CA ILE A 88 -14.58 -38.23 -8.70
C ILE A 88 -13.79 -37.21 -7.87
N SER A 89 -12.50 -37.45 -7.66
CA SER A 89 -11.62 -36.54 -6.96
C SER A 89 -11.57 -35.16 -7.63
N THR A 90 -11.56 -35.10 -8.96
CA THR A 90 -11.54 -33.82 -9.70
C THR A 90 -12.83 -33.05 -9.53
N PHE A 91 -13.95 -33.75 -9.57
CA PHE A 91 -15.25 -33.15 -9.32
C PHE A 91 -15.31 -32.56 -7.91
N LEU A 92 -14.83 -33.31 -6.91
CA LEU A 92 -14.73 -32.84 -5.53
C LEU A 92 -13.76 -31.66 -5.38
N PHE A 93 -12.62 -31.69 -6.07
CA PHE A 93 -11.67 -30.58 -6.05
C PHE A 93 -12.25 -29.32 -6.67
N ILE A 94 -12.91 -29.41 -7.83
CA ILE A 94 -13.57 -28.27 -8.47
C ILE A 94 -14.64 -27.70 -7.54
N TRP A 95 -15.48 -28.56 -6.95
CA TRP A 95 -16.53 -28.12 -6.03
C TRP A 95 -15.95 -27.45 -4.77
N CYS A 96 -14.97 -28.08 -4.13
CA CYS A 96 -14.32 -27.55 -2.93
C CYS A 96 -13.58 -26.23 -3.23
N PHE A 97 -12.85 -26.18 -4.34
CA PHE A 97 -12.10 -25.00 -4.75
C PHE A 97 -13.03 -23.85 -5.15
N SER A 98 -14.18 -24.14 -5.77
CA SER A 98 -15.21 -23.14 -6.07
C SER A 98 -15.77 -22.50 -4.80
N ILE A 99 -16.14 -23.31 -3.80
CA ILE A 99 -16.64 -22.81 -2.51
C ILE A 99 -15.55 -22.01 -1.78
N LEU A 100 -14.33 -22.53 -1.71
CA LEU A 100 -13.22 -21.87 -1.05
C LEU A 100 -12.87 -20.54 -1.73
N SER A 101 -12.91 -20.50 -3.06
CA SER A 101 -12.70 -19.29 -3.86
C SER A 101 -13.75 -18.23 -3.56
N GLU A 102 -15.04 -18.60 -3.56
CA GLU A 102 -16.13 -17.67 -3.26
C GLU A 102 -16.02 -17.10 -1.83
N LEU A 103 -15.74 -17.95 -0.84
CA LEU A 103 -15.53 -17.52 0.55
C LEU A 103 -14.33 -16.58 0.69
N SER A 104 -13.21 -16.93 0.03
CA SER A 104 -11.99 -16.12 0.05
C SER A 104 -12.22 -14.78 -0.62
N TYR A 105 -12.92 -14.77 -1.76
CA TYR A 105 -13.25 -13.55 -2.49
C TYR A 105 -14.17 -12.63 -1.68
N LYS A 106 -15.25 -13.16 -1.08
CA LYS A 106 -16.15 -12.39 -0.21
C LYS A 106 -15.39 -11.77 0.96
N ARG A 107 -14.53 -12.55 1.63
CA ARG A 107 -13.74 -12.07 2.77
C ARG A 107 -12.73 -11.00 2.34
N PHE A 108 -12.10 -11.16 1.19
CA PHE A 108 -11.14 -10.21 0.65
C PHE A 108 -11.81 -8.87 0.28
N GLU A 109 -12.95 -8.90 -0.40
CA GLU A 109 -13.69 -7.68 -0.73
C GLU A 109 -14.19 -6.95 0.53
N GLN A 110 -14.71 -7.69 1.53
CA GLN A 110 -15.07 -7.09 2.82
C GLN A 110 -13.88 -6.45 3.54
N TYR A 111 -12.71 -7.10 3.53
CA TYR A 111 -11.50 -6.54 4.13
C TYR A 111 -11.07 -5.24 3.42
N LYS A 112 -11.14 -5.22 2.08
CA LYS A 112 -10.80 -4.06 1.25
C LYS A 112 -11.76 -2.89 1.49
N THR A 113 -13.07 -3.15 1.62
CA THR A 113 -14.05 -2.10 1.96
C THR A 113 -13.81 -1.57 3.38
N ASN A 114 -13.62 -2.44 4.36
CA ASN A 114 -13.39 -2.04 5.75
C ASN A 114 -12.12 -1.20 5.90
N LYS A 115 -11.04 -1.59 5.24
CA LYS A 115 -9.78 -0.83 5.22
C LYS A 115 -9.98 0.59 4.66
N ARG A 116 -10.78 0.74 3.59
CA ARG A 116 -11.10 2.05 3.02
C ARG A 116 -11.93 2.90 3.97
N THR A 117 -12.92 2.32 4.65
CA THR A 117 -13.76 3.02 5.62
C THR A 117 -12.96 3.48 6.83
N ILE A 118 -12.14 2.59 7.41
CA ILE A 118 -11.27 2.91 8.56
C ILE A 118 -10.30 4.02 8.19
N LYS A 119 -9.67 3.96 7.01
CA LYS A 119 -8.77 5.02 6.55
C LYS A 119 -9.47 6.38 6.48
N ARG A 120 -10.68 6.44 5.90
CA ARG A 120 -11.45 7.70 5.81
C ARG A 120 -11.80 8.28 7.19
N LEU A 121 -12.10 7.42 8.16
CA LEU A 121 -12.38 7.85 9.53
C LEU A 121 -11.12 8.43 10.19
N LEU A 122 -9.99 7.74 10.07
CA LEU A 122 -8.72 8.23 10.60
C LEU A 122 -8.29 9.57 9.95
N ASP A 123 -8.37 9.66 8.62
CA ASP A 123 -8.05 10.89 7.89
C ASP A 123 -8.99 12.06 8.31
N TYR A 124 -10.25 11.77 8.66
CA TYR A 124 -11.19 12.78 9.15
C TYR A 124 -10.88 13.19 10.59
N GLU A 125 -10.61 12.25 11.48
CA GLU A 125 -10.23 12.52 12.86
C GLU A 125 -8.95 13.36 12.95
N GLU A 126 -7.96 13.05 12.11
CA GLU A 126 -6.72 13.81 12.00
C GLU A 126 -6.98 15.26 11.55
N LYS A 127 -7.78 15.46 10.50
CA LYS A 127 -8.16 16.81 10.03
C LYS A 127 -8.90 17.61 11.10
N VAL A 128 -9.79 16.96 11.85
CA VAL A 128 -10.53 17.61 12.94
C VAL A 128 -9.58 18.01 14.07
N LYS A 129 -8.60 17.18 14.43
CA LYS A 129 -7.58 17.53 15.43
C LYS A 129 -6.73 18.72 15.00
N ILE A 130 -6.22 18.70 13.77
CA ILE A 130 -5.43 19.81 13.21
C ILE A 130 -6.25 21.10 13.22
N ALA A 131 -7.49 21.06 12.73
CA ALA A 131 -8.36 22.24 12.73
C ALA A 131 -8.71 22.74 14.15
N LYS A 132 -8.68 21.87 15.16
CA LYS A 132 -8.88 22.26 16.56
C LYS A 132 -7.61 22.92 17.12
N GLU A 133 -6.45 22.33 16.88
CA GLU A 133 -5.15 22.89 17.26
C GLU A 133 -4.92 24.27 16.63
N GLU A 134 -5.23 24.43 15.34
CA GLU A 134 -5.14 25.73 14.64
C GLU A 134 -6.08 26.79 15.25
N ARG A 135 -7.26 26.41 15.72
CA ARG A 135 -8.17 27.32 16.41
C ARG A 135 -7.62 27.71 17.77
N GLU A 136 -7.11 26.76 18.53
CA GLU A 136 -6.50 27.03 19.83
C GLU A 136 -5.29 27.96 19.71
N ILE A 137 -4.46 27.80 18.67
CA ILE A 137 -3.35 28.72 18.38
C ILE A 137 -3.87 30.11 18.04
N ARG A 138 -4.91 30.22 17.18
CA ARG A 138 -5.49 31.51 16.83
C ARG A 138 -6.12 32.23 18.02
N ASP A 139 -6.81 31.50 18.88
CA ASP A 139 -7.42 32.06 20.08
C ASP A 139 -6.33 32.54 21.05
N GLN A 140 -5.24 31.78 21.22
CA GLN A 140 -4.06 32.20 21.98
C GLN A 140 -3.37 33.44 21.40
N GLU A 141 -3.26 33.54 20.07
CA GLU A 141 -2.74 34.72 19.39
C GLU A 141 -3.67 35.94 19.53
N SER A 142 -4.99 35.71 19.52
CA SER A 142 -6.00 36.77 19.70
C SER A 142 -6.06 37.30 21.13
N ASP A 143 -5.73 36.49 22.13
CA ASP A 143 -5.74 36.87 23.56
C ASP A 143 -4.47 37.63 23.97
N LEU A 144 -3.48 37.80 23.09
CA LEU A 144 -2.35 38.68 23.33
C LEU A 144 -2.83 40.14 23.40
N PRO A 145 -2.44 40.91 24.42
CA PRO A 145 -2.84 42.31 24.53
C PRO A 145 -2.34 43.08 23.30
N THR A 146 -3.28 43.55 22.47
CA THR A 146 -2.98 44.48 21.37
C THR A 146 -2.28 45.70 21.96
N ILE A 147 -1.06 45.97 21.53
CA ILE A 147 -0.29 47.13 21.98
C ILE A 147 -0.97 48.36 21.37
N ILE A 148 -1.61 49.15 22.23
CA ILE A 148 -2.28 50.38 21.83
C ILE A 148 -1.23 51.48 21.76
N TYR A 149 -1.12 52.14 20.61
CA TYR A 149 -0.14 53.22 20.38
C TYR A 149 -0.16 54.29 21.49
N ASN A 150 -1.35 54.70 21.92
CA ASN A 150 -1.55 55.75 22.91
C ASN A 150 -1.11 55.39 24.34
N ASP A 151 -0.93 54.10 24.64
CA ASP A 151 -0.54 53.64 25.98
C ASP A 151 0.99 53.72 26.18
N ASN A 152 1.77 53.95 25.11
CA ASN A 152 3.23 53.89 25.11
C ASN A 152 3.86 55.24 24.75
N LYS A 153 3.36 56.33 25.37
CA LYS A 153 3.78 57.70 25.03
C LYS A 153 5.28 57.94 25.23
N ASP A 154 5.83 57.47 26.34
CA ASP A 154 7.24 57.70 26.68
C ASP A 154 8.18 57.06 25.65
N PHE A 155 7.84 55.86 25.17
CA PHE A 155 8.53 55.21 24.07
C PHE A 155 8.38 55.96 22.75
N ASN A 156 7.16 56.40 22.41
CA ASN A 156 6.91 57.13 21.17
C ASN A 156 7.71 58.44 21.12
N GLU A 157 7.74 59.19 22.22
CA GLU A 157 8.52 60.42 22.34
C GLU A 157 10.03 60.15 22.26
N TRP A 158 10.51 59.07 22.89
CA TRP A 158 11.91 58.66 22.78
C TRP A 158 12.29 58.34 21.33
N LEU A 159 11.46 57.58 20.61
CA LEU A 159 11.73 57.20 19.24
C LEU A 159 11.65 58.41 18.29
N ASP A 160 10.65 59.28 18.49
CA ASP A 160 10.43 60.49 17.69
C ASP A 160 11.52 61.55 17.92
N SER A 161 12.12 61.60 19.11
CA SER A 161 13.23 62.52 19.41
C SER A 161 14.58 61.98 18.95
N SER A 162 14.72 60.66 18.82
CA SER A 162 15.96 59.99 18.39
C SER A 162 16.14 60.00 16.87
N GLN A 163 15.07 60.20 16.09
CA GLN A 163 15.09 60.15 14.64
C GLN A 163 14.42 61.38 14.01
N GLU A 164 14.89 61.79 12.83
CA GLU A 164 14.23 62.84 12.07
C GLU A 164 12.88 62.34 11.53
N ASN A 165 11.92 63.26 11.39
CA ASN A 165 10.60 62.95 10.84
C ASN A 165 10.68 62.32 9.45
N VAL A 166 9.79 61.35 9.22
CA VAL A 166 9.73 60.64 7.95
C VAL A 166 8.88 61.44 6.96
N MET A 167 9.49 61.83 5.85
CA MET A 167 8.82 62.55 4.78
C MET A 167 8.22 61.59 3.75
N VAL A 168 6.89 61.60 3.61
CA VAL A 168 6.18 60.88 2.55
C VAL A 168 5.59 61.91 1.59
N GLY A 169 6.32 62.16 0.49
CA GLY A 169 5.99 63.25 -0.43
C GLY A 169 6.15 64.62 0.23
N SER A 170 5.05 65.36 0.42
CA SER A 170 5.03 66.67 1.08
C SER A 170 4.55 66.61 2.54
N LEU A 171 4.24 65.43 3.07
CA LEU A 171 3.73 65.23 4.43
C LEU A 171 4.85 64.73 5.35
N SER A 172 4.89 65.26 6.57
CA SER A 172 5.84 64.90 7.62
C SER A 172 5.12 64.05 8.67
N TYR A 173 5.62 62.85 8.93
CA TYR A 173 5.07 61.93 9.93
C TYR A 173 6.09 61.65 11.02
N SER A 174 5.62 61.33 12.22
CA SER A 174 6.52 60.93 13.31
C SER A 174 7.05 59.51 13.07
N PRO A 175 8.33 59.24 13.37
CA PRO A 175 8.92 57.90 13.21
C PRO A 175 8.13 56.79 13.92
N SER A 176 7.64 57.04 15.14
CA SER A 176 6.84 56.08 15.92
C SER A 176 5.48 55.78 15.27
N GLU A 177 4.80 56.79 14.74
CA GLU A 177 3.51 56.62 14.05
C GLU A 177 3.69 55.84 12.73
N VAL A 178 4.76 56.13 11.98
CA VAL A 178 5.07 55.39 10.75
C VAL A 178 5.42 53.94 11.08
N LEU A 179 6.25 53.70 12.10
CA LEU A 179 6.66 52.36 12.50
C LEU A 179 5.46 51.52 12.97
N TYR A 180 4.60 52.09 13.84
CA TYR A 180 3.39 51.41 14.33
C TYR A 180 2.43 51.00 13.21
N ASN A 181 2.22 51.89 12.23
CA ASN A 181 1.25 51.67 11.16
C ASN A 181 1.79 50.84 9.99
N THR A 182 3.12 50.83 9.78
CA THR A 182 3.74 50.15 8.63
C THR A 182 4.28 48.79 9.00
N ASP A 183 4.87 48.63 10.20
CA ASP A 183 5.44 47.37 10.68
C ASP A 183 5.27 47.23 12.20
N TYR A 184 4.10 46.70 12.58
CA TYR A 184 3.70 46.49 13.97
C TYR A 184 4.65 45.56 14.75
N GLN A 185 5.27 44.58 14.09
CA GLN A 185 6.21 43.67 14.78
C GLN A 185 7.50 44.41 15.13
N SER A 186 8.05 45.18 14.19
CA SER A 186 9.21 46.03 14.46
C SER A 186 8.95 47.08 15.54
N TYR A 187 7.73 47.66 15.58
CA TYR A 187 7.32 48.54 16.68
C TYR A 187 7.33 47.82 18.04
N LYS A 188 6.80 46.59 18.09
CA LYS A 188 6.76 45.79 19.31
C LYS A 188 8.16 45.43 19.81
N GLU A 189 9.05 44.99 18.91
CA GLU A 189 10.44 44.66 19.24
C GLU A 189 11.19 45.87 19.79
N ALA A 190 11.04 47.04 19.16
CA ALA A 190 11.65 48.29 19.62
C ALA A 190 11.10 48.74 21.00
N LEU A 191 9.79 48.58 21.23
CA LEU A 191 9.16 48.86 22.52
C LEU A 191 9.67 47.92 23.63
N GLU A 192 9.87 46.64 23.33
CA GLU A 192 10.46 45.69 24.28
C GLU A 192 11.91 46.04 24.61
N GLU A 193 12.71 46.43 23.61
CA GLU A 193 14.09 46.87 23.81
C GLU A 193 14.17 48.12 24.71
N TYR A 194 13.35 49.14 24.44
CA TYR A 194 13.26 50.35 25.25
C TYR A 194 12.89 50.03 26.71
N ASN A 195 11.86 49.23 26.93
CA ASN A 195 11.44 48.84 28.28
C ASN A 195 12.53 48.06 29.04
N ASN A 196 13.35 47.27 28.34
CA ASN A 196 14.48 46.57 28.93
C ASN A 196 15.62 47.52 29.31
N GLN A 197 15.88 48.56 28.51
CA GLN A 197 16.87 49.60 28.83
C GLN A 197 16.45 50.41 30.06
N VAL A 198 15.20 50.88 30.11
CA VAL A 198 14.66 51.63 31.27
C VAL A 198 14.77 50.80 32.55
N LYS A 199 14.42 49.52 32.53
CA LYS A 199 14.58 48.62 33.68
C LYS A 199 16.03 48.42 34.12
N GLN A 200 16.99 48.44 33.20
CA GLN A 200 18.41 48.31 33.55
C GLN A 200 18.94 49.59 34.20
N GLU A 201 18.50 50.75 33.73
CA GLU A 201 18.83 52.05 34.31
C GLU A 201 18.25 52.20 35.72
N GLU A 202 16.97 51.83 35.92
CA GLU A 202 16.32 51.85 37.23
C GLU A 202 16.98 50.92 38.27
N ASN A 203 17.53 49.78 37.84
CA ASN A 203 18.23 48.86 38.74
C ASN A 203 19.64 49.37 39.10
N ASN A 204 20.33 50.05 38.17
CA ASN A 204 21.66 50.61 38.42
C ASN A 204 21.61 51.85 39.34
N ASP A 205 20.51 52.59 39.34
CA ASP A 205 20.29 53.75 40.22
C ASP A 205 19.92 53.35 41.66
N GLN A 206 19.54 52.09 41.91
CA GLN A 206 19.24 51.56 43.25
C GLN A 206 20.45 50.92 43.96
N GLU A 207 21.55 50.65 43.24
CA GLU A 207 22.79 50.06 43.80
C GLU A 207 23.88 51.10 44.14
N ASN A 208 23.65 52.40 43.90
CA ASN A 208 24.53 53.53 44.30
C ASN A 208 23.95 54.35 45.46
#